data_AF-A0A7W1YDN0-F1
#
_entry.id   AF-A0A7W1YDN0-F1
#
_cell.length_a   1.000
_cell.length_b   1.000
_cell.length_c   1.000
_cell.angle_alpha   90.00
_cell.angle_beta   90.00
_cell.angle_gamma   90.00
#
_symmetry.space_group_name_H-M   'P 1'
#
loop_
_entity.id
_entity.type
_entity.pdbx_description
1 polymer ?
#
loop_
_entity_poly.entity_id
_entity_poly.type
_entity_poly.pdbx_seq_one_letter_code
_entity_poly.pdbx_strand_id
1 'polypeptide(L)'
;GRSGEGEPAKGFDFVLLGIGDNGHTASLFPGLAAVLEQSRWVLAQYVEVVGMWRLTLTPVVINAARNVAFLVAGSDKADVLSRIIEGPQKPIVLPAQIVKPTHGDLYWMLDQGAAARLQHR
;
A
#
# COMPACT_ATOMS: atom_id res chain seq x y z
N GLY A 1 -30.55 -20.88 5.43
CA GLY A 1 -29.28 -20.35 4.90
C GLY A 1 -29.52 -18.93 4.46
N ARG A 2 -28.87 -17.96 5.12
CA ARG A 2 -28.81 -16.58 4.59
C ARG A 2 -27.60 -16.53 3.67
N SER A 3 -27.85 -16.19 2.41
CA SER A 3 -26.86 -15.90 1.40
C SER A 3 -25.83 -14.90 1.96
N GLY A 4 -24.57 -15.33 2.00
CA GLY A 4 -23.43 -14.57 2.49
C GLY A 4 -22.92 -13.54 1.48
N GLU A 5 -23.82 -12.80 0.84
CA GLU A 5 -23.45 -11.57 0.16
C GLU A 5 -23.46 -10.48 1.22
N GLY A 6 -22.35 -10.36 1.94
CA GLY A 6 -22.12 -9.19 2.79
C GLY A 6 -22.21 -7.96 1.89
N GLU A 7 -23.05 -6.99 2.26
CA GLU A 7 -22.88 -5.62 1.79
C GLU A 7 -21.39 -5.28 1.85
N PRO A 8 -20.82 -4.57 0.84
CA PRO A 8 -19.42 -4.17 0.92
C PRO A 8 -19.25 -3.52 2.28
N ALA A 9 -18.44 -4.15 3.15
CA ALA A 9 -18.28 -3.68 4.51
C ALA A 9 -18.01 -2.18 4.40
N LYS A 10 -18.75 -1.39 5.20
CA LYS A 10 -18.36 0.00 5.45
C LYS A 10 -16.87 -0.06 5.75
N GLY A 11 -16.05 0.39 4.79
CA GLY A 11 -14.61 0.17 4.82
C GLY A 11 -13.99 0.80 6.07
N PHE A 12 -12.70 0.58 6.28
CA PHE A 12 -12.01 1.26 7.38
C PHE A 12 -12.16 2.79 7.26
N ASP A 13 -12.43 3.47 8.37
CA ASP A 13 -12.42 4.94 8.36
C ASP A 13 -11.00 5.48 8.10
N PHE A 14 -9.98 4.74 8.55
CA PHE A 14 -8.58 5.10 8.39
C PHE A 14 -7.67 3.86 8.29
N VAL A 15 -6.72 3.87 7.36
CA VAL A 15 -5.64 2.89 7.24
C VAL A 15 -4.30 3.62 7.27
N LEU A 16 -3.44 3.25 8.22
CA LEU A 16 -2.08 3.76 8.31
C LEU A 16 -1.10 2.78 7.67
N LEU A 17 -0.26 3.28 6.77
CA LEU A 17 0.72 2.50 6.02
C LEU A 17 2.12 3.08 6.18
N GLY A 18 3.12 2.21 6.06
CA GLY A 18 4.52 2.57 5.86
C GLY A 18 5.01 2.12 4.48
N ILE A 19 6.27 2.43 4.17
CA ILE A 19 6.96 2.01 2.95
C ILE A 19 8.30 1.39 3.30
N GLY A 20 8.57 0.21 2.73
CA GLY A 20 9.91 -0.38 2.76
C GLY A 20 10.77 0.07 1.59
N ASP A 21 12.08 -0.19 1.67
CA ASP A 21 13.08 0.32 0.71
C ASP A 21 12.87 -0.18 -0.73
N ASN A 22 12.20 -1.33 -0.88
CA ASN A 22 11.81 -1.91 -2.16
C ASN A 22 10.44 -1.43 -2.67
N GLY A 23 9.82 -0.46 -2.00
CA GLY A 23 8.52 0.11 -2.33
C GLY A 23 7.32 -0.74 -1.88
N HIS A 24 7.55 -1.81 -1.09
CA HIS A 24 6.46 -2.56 -0.49
C HIS A 24 5.69 -1.71 0.54
N THR A 25 4.42 -2.03 0.72
CA THR A 25 3.60 -1.53 1.82
C THR A 25 2.73 -2.66 2.37
N ALA A 26 2.22 -2.52 3.60
CA ALA A 26 1.60 -3.63 4.33
C ALA A 26 2.50 -4.89 4.25
N SER A 27 2.02 -6.00 3.72
CA SER A 27 2.91 -7.08 3.23
C SER A 27 2.67 -7.38 1.76
N LEU A 28 2.44 -6.35 0.95
CA LEU A 28 2.37 -6.40 -0.51
C LEU A 28 3.77 -6.16 -1.07
N PHE A 29 4.50 -7.22 -1.42
CA PHE A 29 5.90 -7.14 -1.90
C PHE A 29 6.00 -7.15 -3.43
N PRO A 30 7.06 -6.53 -4.00
CA PRO A 30 7.30 -6.55 -5.44
C PRO A 30 7.28 -7.96 -6.02
N GLY A 31 6.65 -8.11 -7.19
CA GLY A 31 6.56 -9.38 -7.92
C GLY A 31 5.57 -10.40 -7.37
N LEU A 32 4.97 -10.18 -6.19
CA LEU A 32 4.04 -11.13 -5.60
C LEU A 32 2.60 -10.88 -6.05
N ALA A 33 1.86 -11.97 -6.27
CA ALA A 33 0.47 -11.92 -6.76
C ALA A 33 -0.48 -11.12 -5.85
N ALA A 34 -0.18 -11.04 -4.55
CA ALA A 34 -0.97 -10.28 -3.59
C ALA A 34 -1.15 -8.79 -3.96
N VAL A 35 -0.19 -8.22 -4.66
CA VAL A 35 -0.23 -6.81 -5.13
C VAL A 35 -1.39 -6.58 -6.09
N LEU A 36 -1.81 -7.60 -6.84
CA LEU A 36 -2.85 -7.52 -7.86
C LEU A 36 -4.14 -8.24 -7.44
N GLU A 37 -4.31 -8.52 -6.15
CA GLU A 37 -5.52 -9.18 -5.66
C GLU A 37 -6.75 -8.26 -5.77
N GLN A 38 -7.84 -8.79 -6.35
CA GLN A 38 -9.05 -8.02 -6.68
C GLN A 38 -10.31 -8.50 -5.96
N SER A 39 -10.26 -9.61 -5.23
CA SER A 39 -11.44 -10.25 -4.62
C SER A 39 -11.29 -10.49 -3.12
N ARG A 40 -10.19 -11.10 -2.69
CA ARG A 40 -9.97 -11.49 -1.30
C ARG A 40 -9.65 -10.26 -0.47
N TRP A 41 -10.14 -10.22 0.77
CA TRP A 41 -9.86 -9.12 1.70
C TRP A 41 -8.51 -9.25 2.40
N VAL A 42 -8.14 -10.49 2.67
CA VAL A 42 -6.92 -10.88 3.37
C VAL A 42 -6.32 -12.08 2.64
N LEU A 43 -5.00 -12.15 2.58
CA LEU A 43 -4.29 -13.33 2.13
C LEU A 43 -3.04 -13.58 2.97
N ALA A 44 -2.63 -14.84 3.05
CA ALA A 44 -1.32 -15.23 3.51
C ALA A 44 -0.41 -15.48 2.30
N GLN A 45 0.83 -15.04 2.38
CA GLN A 45 1.85 -15.36 1.39
C GLN A 45 3.21 -15.56 2.04
N TYR A 46 4.00 -16.48 1.50
CA TYR A 46 5.40 -16.61 1.87
C TYR A 46 6.21 -15.54 1.14
N VAL A 47 7.03 -14.81 1.88
CA VAL A 47 7.84 -13.72 1.32
C VAL A 47 9.30 -14.11 1.44
N GLU A 48 9.91 -14.53 0.33
CA GLU A 48 11.28 -15.06 0.29
C GLU A 48 12.31 -14.08 0.84
N VAL A 49 12.21 -12.79 0.49
CA VAL A 49 13.16 -11.74 0.92
C VAL A 49 13.19 -11.54 2.44
N VAL A 50 12.14 -11.94 3.17
CA VAL A 50 12.12 -11.93 4.65
C VAL A 50 12.08 -13.33 5.27
N GLY A 51 12.08 -14.40 4.46
CA GLY A 51 12.11 -15.79 4.91
C GLY A 51 10.93 -16.23 5.79
N MET A 52 9.74 -15.64 5.64
CA MET A 52 8.59 -15.96 6.49
C MET A 52 7.23 -15.77 5.81
N TRP A 53 6.22 -16.42 6.37
CA TRP A 53 4.82 -16.16 6.01
C TRP A 53 4.35 -14.83 6.57
N ARG A 54 3.60 -14.09 5.75
CA ARG A 54 2.98 -12.82 6.10
C ARG A 54 1.49 -12.88 5.81
N LEU A 55 0.68 -12.35 6.73
CA LEU A 55 -0.72 -12.04 6.48
C LEU A 55 -0.81 -10.57 6.04
N THR A 56 -1.63 -10.27 5.04
CA THR A 56 -1.80 -8.90 4.54
C THR A 56 -3.25 -8.60 4.23
N LEU A 57 -3.67 -7.36 4.54
CA LEU A 57 -4.79 -6.75 3.83
C LEU A 57 -4.40 -6.58 2.36
N THR A 58 -5.37 -6.78 1.48
CA THR A 58 -5.20 -6.68 0.03
C THR A 58 -5.58 -5.28 -0.46
N PRO A 59 -5.27 -4.93 -1.72
CA PRO A 59 -5.71 -3.67 -2.30
C PRO A 59 -7.23 -3.46 -2.22
N VAL A 60 -8.02 -4.54 -2.27
CA VAL A 60 -9.49 -4.50 -2.16
C VAL A 60 -9.93 -3.76 -0.89
N VAL A 61 -9.33 -4.11 0.25
CA VAL A 61 -9.72 -3.54 1.54
C VAL A 61 -9.03 -2.21 1.80
N ILE A 62 -7.75 -2.09 1.44
CA ILE A 62 -6.98 -0.85 1.62
C ILE A 62 -7.64 0.29 0.82
N ASN A 63 -8.02 0.04 -0.44
CA ASN A 63 -8.61 1.06 -1.31
C ASN A 63 -10.10 1.30 -1.06
N ALA A 64 -10.76 0.48 -0.23
CA ALA A 64 -12.13 0.73 0.24
C ALA A 64 -12.19 1.64 1.48
N ALA A 65 -11.04 2.00 2.08
CA ALA A 65 -11.00 2.87 3.24
C ALA A 65 -11.37 4.32 2.89
N ARG A 66 -11.98 5.05 3.85
CA ARG A 66 -12.28 6.48 3.68
C ARG A 66 -11.02 7.34 3.65
N ASN A 67 -10.01 6.96 4.42
CA ASN A 67 -8.74 7.66 4.48
C ASN A 67 -7.61 6.63 4.52
N VAL A 68 -6.58 6.86 3.72
CA VAL A 68 -5.32 6.11 3.80
C VAL A 68 -4.19 7.10 3.95
N ALA A 69 -3.30 6.88 4.91
CA ALA A 69 -2.12 7.71 5.09
C ALA A 69 -0.85 6.87 5.02
N PHE A 70 0.12 7.32 4.23
CA PHE A 70 1.49 6.86 4.34
C PHE A 70 2.24 7.75 5.32
N LEU A 71 2.79 7.16 6.38
CA LEU A 71 3.73 7.83 7.28
C LEU A 71 5.14 7.37 6.95
N VAL A 72 5.98 8.28 6.44
CA VAL A 72 7.31 7.98 5.91
C VAL A 72 8.30 8.99 6.46
N ALA A 73 9.36 8.50 7.09
CA ALA A 73 10.41 9.32 7.68
C ALA A 73 11.78 8.74 7.34
N GLY A 74 12.79 9.60 7.29
CA GLY A 74 14.17 9.24 7.02
C GLY A 74 14.59 9.48 5.57
N SER A 75 15.82 9.99 5.40
CA SER A 75 16.41 10.27 4.09
C SER A 75 16.66 9.01 3.25
N ASP A 76 16.77 7.85 3.89
CA ASP A 76 16.84 6.54 3.23
C ASP A 76 15.60 6.25 2.38
N LYS A 77 14.46 6.88 2.68
CA LYS A 77 13.22 6.73 1.92
C LYS A 77 13.09 7.64 0.71
N ALA A 78 13.96 8.65 0.57
CA ALA A 78 13.76 9.72 -0.40
C ALA A 78 13.69 9.22 -1.86
N ASP A 79 14.61 8.33 -2.23
CA ASP A 79 14.69 7.82 -3.59
C ASP A 79 13.51 6.90 -3.93
N VAL A 80 13.13 5.99 -3.02
CA VAL A 80 11.98 5.10 -3.25
C VAL A 80 10.66 5.89 -3.26
N LEU A 81 10.53 6.90 -2.41
CA LEU A 81 9.34 7.74 -2.34
C LEU A 81 9.13 8.55 -3.63
N SER A 82 10.17 9.22 -4.14
CA SER A 82 10.07 9.96 -5.41
C SER A 82 9.70 9.02 -6.57
N ARG A 83 10.26 7.81 -6.62
CA ARG A 83 9.86 6.81 -7.63
C ARG A 83 8.40 6.38 -7.51
N ILE A 84 7.86 6.28 -6.29
CA ILE A 84 6.46 5.91 -6.07
C ILE A 84 5.52 7.03 -6.51
N ILE A 85 5.80 8.27 -6.09
CA ILE A 85 4.91 9.42 -6.29
C ILE A 85 5.02 9.98 -7.71
N GLU A 86 6.24 10.18 -8.21
CA GLU A 86 6.52 10.93 -9.45
C GLU A 86 6.94 10.01 -10.61
N GLY A 87 7.28 8.76 -10.31
CA GLY A 87 7.72 7.79 -11.31
C GLY A 87 6.57 7.13 -12.09
N PRO A 88 6.92 6.31 -13.11
CA PRO A 88 5.93 5.54 -13.86
C PRO A 88 5.11 4.61 -12.96
N GLN A 89 3.81 4.50 -13.25
CA GLN A 89 2.91 3.59 -12.56
C GLN A 89 3.22 2.13 -12.92
N LYS A 90 3.89 1.42 -12.01
CA LYS A 90 4.23 0.00 -12.11
C LYS A 90 4.01 -0.70 -10.75
N PRO A 91 2.75 -0.89 -10.30
CA PRO A 91 2.47 -1.39 -8.95
C PRO A 91 3.09 -2.75 -8.64
N ILE A 92 3.21 -3.65 -9.63
CA ILE A 92 3.89 -4.94 -9.43
C ILE A 92 5.37 -4.77 -9.05
N VAL A 93 6.00 -3.66 -9.43
CA VAL A 93 7.40 -3.30 -9.09
C VAL A 93 7.45 -2.43 -7.83
N LEU A 94 6.53 -1.49 -7.68
CA LEU A 94 6.43 -0.57 -6.54
C LEU A 94 5.03 -0.69 -5.90
N PRO A 95 4.79 -1.69 -5.04
CA PRO A 95 3.46 -2.02 -4.52
C PRO A 95 2.71 -0.87 -3.86
N ALA A 96 3.39 0.08 -3.22
CA ALA A 96 2.75 1.26 -2.66
C ALA A 96 1.93 2.06 -3.69
N GLN A 97 2.26 1.99 -4.99
CA GLN A 97 1.50 2.62 -6.06
C GLN A 97 0.10 2.02 -6.27
N ILE A 98 -0.18 0.81 -5.76
CA ILE A 98 -1.54 0.22 -5.85
C ILE A 98 -2.53 0.90 -4.92
N VAL A 99 -2.03 1.63 -3.92
CA VAL A 99 -2.85 2.30 -2.92
C VAL A 99 -3.46 3.56 -3.54
N LYS A 100 -4.73 3.43 -3.91
CA LYS A 100 -5.55 4.48 -4.50
C LYS A 100 -6.98 4.30 -3.99
N PRO A 101 -7.32 4.92 -2.85
CA PRO A 101 -8.67 4.85 -2.30
C PRO A 101 -9.72 5.23 -3.36
N THR A 102 -10.75 4.40 -3.52
CA THR A 102 -11.72 4.54 -4.61
C THR A 102 -12.78 5.61 -4.32
N HIS A 103 -13.14 5.76 -3.04
CA HIS A 103 -14.12 6.74 -2.55
C HIS A 103 -13.60 7.51 -1.33
N GLY A 104 -12.29 7.56 -1.16
CA GLY A 104 -11.63 8.16 0.00
C GLY A 104 -10.40 8.97 -0.41
N ASP A 105 -9.69 9.47 0.60
CA ASP A 105 -8.52 10.33 0.40
C ASP A 105 -7.22 9.58 0.70
N LEU A 106 -6.17 9.93 -0.04
CA LEU A 106 -4.81 9.46 0.18
C LEU A 106 -3.94 10.61 0.69
N TYR A 107 -3.32 10.41 1.85
CA TYR A 107 -2.43 11.37 2.49
C TYR A 107 -1.00 10.87 2.53
N TRP A 108 -0.05 11.79 2.32
CA TRP A 108 1.38 11.54 2.45
C TRP A 108 1.92 12.39 3.60
N MET A 109 2.27 11.73 4.71
CA MET A 109 2.85 12.36 5.89
C MET A 109 4.35 12.09 5.89
N LEU A 110 5.12 13.11 5.51
CA LEU A 110 6.55 13.00 5.20
C LEU A 110 7.38 13.88 6.12
N ASP A 111 8.52 13.38 6.59
CA ASP A 111 9.56 14.26 7.13
C ASP A 111 10.39 14.90 5.98
N GLN A 112 11.24 15.87 6.33
CA GLN A 112 12.07 16.55 5.34
C GLN A 112 13.06 15.61 4.64
N GLY A 113 13.55 14.59 5.35
CA GLY A 113 14.47 13.59 4.82
C GLY A 113 13.81 12.77 3.72
N ALA A 114 12.65 12.19 3.99
CA ALA A 114 11.88 11.40 3.04
C ALA A 114 11.42 12.23 1.84
N ALA A 115 11.05 13.49 2.05
CA ALA A 115 10.63 14.37 0.96
C ALA A 115 11.79 14.89 0.09
N ALA A 116 13.06 14.67 0.46
CA ALA A 116 14.23 15.36 -0.11
C ALA A 116 14.39 15.28 -1.63
N ARG A 117 13.79 14.26 -2.28
CA ARG A 117 13.89 14.03 -3.74
C ARG A 117 12.63 14.38 -4.53
N LEU A 118 11.54 14.76 -3.86
CA LEU A 118 10.30 15.20 -4.54
C LEU A 118 10.51 16.56 -5.20
N GLN A 119 10.16 16.65 -6.47
CA GLN A 119 10.25 17.85 -7.31
C GLN A 119 8.99 18.71 -7.23
N HIS A 120 7.83 18.09 -6.99
CA HIS A 120 6.55 18.78 -6.89
C HIS A 120 5.99 18.62 -5.48
N ARG A 121 6.28 19.60 -4.62
CA ARG A 121 5.77 19.70 -3.24
C ARG A 121 4.63 20.71 -3.15
#